data_AF-A0A7V8X1G6-F1
#
_entry.id   AF-A0A7V8X1G6-F1
#
_cell.length_a   1.000
_cell.length_b   1.000
_cell.length_c   1.000
_cell.angle_alpha   90.00
_cell.angle_beta   90.00
_cell.angle_gamma   90.00
#
_symmetry.space_group_name_H-M   'P 1'
#
loop_
_entity.id
_entity.type
_entity.pdbx_description
1 polymer ?
#
loop_
_entity_poly.entity_id
_entity_poly.type
_entity_poly.pdbx_seq_one_letter_code
_entity_poly.pdbx_strand_id
1 'polypeptide(L)'
;LLAALDRADALLGAPVPVVSGFRSRAEQEALWAARATNPYPVAPPGTSMHEHGLAIDVPSSFAPTLLAVAATAGLCQVLPQSDPIHFEPCPPSSPR
;
A
#
# COMPACT_ATOMS: atom_id res chain seq x y z
N LEU A 1 5.03 -3.85 8.09
CA LEU A 1 4.20 -4.31 6.95
C LEU A 1 3.87 -5.80 7.05
N LEU A 2 4.85 -6.71 7.04
CA LEU A 2 4.60 -8.17 7.04
C LEU A 2 3.62 -8.64 8.13
N ALA A 3 3.87 -8.28 9.40
CA ALA A 3 2.94 -8.63 10.49
C ALA A 3 1.52 -8.05 10.33
N ALA A 4 1.34 -6.98 9.55
CA ALA A 4 0.03 -6.44 9.22
C ALA A 4 -0.66 -7.25 8.11
N LEU A 5 0.10 -7.67 7.10
CA LEU A 5 -0.36 -8.60 6.07
C LEU A 5 -0.76 -9.96 6.67
N ASP A 6 0.07 -10.55 7.53
CA ASP A 6 -0.26 -11.84 8.18
C ASP A 6 -1.58 -11.76 8.97
N ARG A 7 -1.84 -10.62 9.62
CA ARG A 7 -3.11 -10.36 10.31
C ARG A 7 -4.27 -10.21 9.33
N ALA A 8 -4.08 -9.48 8.22
CA ALA A 8 -5.09 -9.36 7.19
C ALA A 8 -5.43 -10.72 6.57
N ASP A 9 -4.42 -11.53 6.25
CA ASP A 9 -4.58 -12.88 5.72
C ASP A 9 -5.41 -13.76 6.66
N ALA A 10 -5.10 -13.71 7.97
CA ALA A 10 -5.86 -14.44 8.98
C ALA A 10 -7.32 -13.96 9.11
N LEU A 11 -7.56 -12.65 9.01
CA LEU A 11 -8.91 -12.07 9.09
C LEU A 11 -9.75 -12.38 7.85
N LEU A 12 -9.13 -12.47 6.67
CA LEU A 12 -9.79 -12.75 5.41
C LEU A 12 -9.91 -14.26 5.12
N GLY A 13 -9.14 -15.09 5.84
CA GLY A 13 -9.07 -16.53 5.59
C GLY A 13 -8.35 -16.90 4.28
N ALA A 14 -7.66 -15.94 3.66
CA ALA A 14 -6.91 -16.12 2.42
C ALA A 14 -5.81 -15.04 2.30
N PRO A 15 -4.72 -15.30 1.57
CA PRO A 15 -3.66 -14.32 1.37
C PRO A 15 -4.13 -13.07 0.64
N VAL A 16 -3.68 -11.89 1.07
CA VAL A 16 -3.86 -10.63 0.36
C VAL A 16 -3.09 -10.68 -0.98
N PRO A 17 -3.75 -10.51 -2.13
CA PRO A 17 -3.09 -10.45 -3.42
C PRO A 17 -2.34 -9.12 -3.57
N VAL A 18 -1.01 -9.17 -3.51
CA VAL A 18 -0.14 -8.00 -3.72
C VAL A 18 0.25 -7.92 -5.20
N VAL A 19 -0.05 -6.79 -5.84
CA VAL A 19 0.38 -6.48 -7.22
C VAL A 19 1.73 -5.80 -7.23
N SER A 20 1.98 -4.93 -6.24
CA SER A 20 3.22 -4.17 -6.11
C SER A 20 3.57 -4.00 -4.63
N GLY A 21 4.81 -4.26 -4.26
CA GLY A 21 5.31 -4.24 -2.89
C GLY A 21 6.55 -3.37 -2.78
N PHE A 22 7.71 -3.94 -2.48
CA PHE A 22 8.96 -3.19 -2.55
C PHE A 22 9.24 -2.71 -3.99
N ARG A 23 9.70 -1.46 -4.11
CA ARG A 23 10.16 -0.85 -5.36
C ARG A 23 11.48 -0.15 -5.10
N SER A 24 12.52 -0.45 -5.86
CA SER A 24 13.81 0.23 -5.73
C SER A 24 13.75 1.71 -6.09
N ARG A 25 14.74 2.47 -5.64
CA ARG A 25 14.92 3.88 -6.00
C ARG A 25 14.92 4.11 -7.51
N ALA A 26 15.62 3.27 -8.28
CA ALA A 26 15.71 3.37 -9.73
C ALA A 26 14.36 3.10 -10.42
N GLU A 27 13.61 2.11 -9.94
CA GLU A 27 12.25 1.85 -10.44
C GLU A 27 11.30 3.01 -10.11
N GLN A 28 11.43 3.62 -8.92
CA GLN A 28 10.66 4.81 -8.56
C GLN A 28 11.02 6.01 -9.44
N GLU A 29 12.30 6.20 -9.80
CA GLU A 29 12.75 7.23 -10.74
C GLU A 29 12.14 7.04 -12.13
N ALA A 30 12.15 5.80 -12.64
CA ALA A 30 11.53 5.47 -13.92
C ALA A 30 10.00 5.71 -13.89
N LEU A 31 9.33 5.29 -12.81
CA LEU A 31 7.89 5.50 -12.62
C LEU A 31 7.55 6.99 -12.52
N TRP A 32 8.34 7.77 -11.78
CA TRP A 32 8.17 9.21 -11.65
C TRP A 32 8.37 9.92 -12.99
N ALA A 33 9.37 9.51 -13.78
CA ALA A 33 9.57 10.06 -15.12
C ALA A 33 8.36 9.79 -16.04
N ALA A 34 7.72 8.62 -15.92
CA ALA A 34 6.54 8.21 -16.69
C ALA A 34 5.20 8.60 -16.04
N ARG A 35 5.18 9.36 -14.93
CA ARG A 35 3.98 9.59 -14.11
C ARG A 35 2.77 10.18 -14.85
N ALA A 36 2.99 10.90 -15.95
CA ALA A 36 1.93 11.50 -16.73
C ALA A 36 0.95 10.47 -17.34
N THR A 37 1.37 9.22 -17.49
CA THR A 37 0.52 8.12 -17.99
C THR A 37 0.06 7.17 -16.90
N ASN A 38 0.42 7.42 -15.63
CA ASN A 38 -0.01 6.60 -14.52
C ASN A 38 -1.43 7.02 -14.08
N PRO A 39 -2.40 6.09 -13.96
CA PRO A 39 -3.73 6.43 -13.46
C PRO A 39 -3.74 6.87 -11.99
N TYR A 40 -2.70 6.55 -11.22
CA TYR A 40 -2.56 6.90 -9.81
C TYR A 40 -1.43 7.90 -9.58
N PRO A 41 -1.50 8.71 -8.51
CA PRO A 41 -0.39 9.56 -8.07
C PRO A 41 0.90 8.75 -7.92
N VAL A 42 2.01 9.33 -8.39
CA VAL A 42 3.33 8.74 -8.20
C VAL A 42 4.08 9.63 -7.23
N ALA A 43 4.67 9.08 -6.17
CA ALA A 43 5.52 9.86 -5.27
C ALA A 43 6.86 10.25 -5.93
N PRO A 44 7.45 11.40 -5.60
CA PRO A 44 8.84 11.69 -5.97
C PRO A 44 9.79 10.58 -5.49
N PRO A 45 10.90 10.31 -6.20
CA PRO A 45 11.86 9.32 -5.76
C PRO A 45 12.49 9.67 -4.40
N GLY A 46 12.56 8.71 -3.50
CA GLY A 46 13.04 8.81 -2.12
C GLY A 46 11.98 9.17 -1.10
N THR A 47 10.74 9.33 -1.54
CA THR A 47 9.61 9.61 -0.66
C THR A 47 8.53 8.55 -0.78
N SER A 48 8.71 7.51 -1.61
CA SER A 48 7.73 6.44 -1.75
C SER A 48 7.91 5.41 -0.64
N MET A 49 6.82 5.03 0.01
CA MET A 49 6.85 3.96 1.01
C MET A 49 7.15 2.58 0.41
N HIS A 50 6.94 2.40 -0.90
CA HIS A 50 7.42 1.23 -1.63
C HIS A 50 8.95 1.10 -1.61
N GLU A 51 9.69 2.22 -1.60
CA GLU A 51 11.17 2.22 -1.49
C GLU A 51 11.67 1.74 -0.13
N HIS A 52 10.81 1.73 0.87
CA HIS A 52 11.10 1.24 2.21
C HIS A 52 10.52 -0.16 2.47
N GLY A 53 9.82 -0.76 1.50
CA GLY A 53 9.07 -2.00 1.73
C GLY A 53 7.94 -1.82 2.76
N LEU A 54 7.40 -0.60 2.84
CA LEU A 54 6.37 -0.19 3.80
C LEU A 54 5.06 0.19 3.09
N ALA A 55 4.86 -0.27 1.85
CA ALA A 55 3.61 -0.13 1.13
C ALA A 55 3.31 -1.37 0.28
N ILE A 56 2.03 -1.57 0.00
CA ILE A 56 1.52 -2.51 -0.99
C ILE A 56 0.46 -1.84 -1.85
N ASP A 57 0.39 -2.28 -3.10
CA ASP A 57 -0.75 -2.05 -3.97
C ASP A 57 -1.45 -3.40 -4.21
N VAL A 58 -2.78 -3.39 -4.13
CA VAL A 58 -3.62 -4.58 -4.40
C VAL A 58 -4.45 -4.37 -5.67
N PRO A 59 -5.08 -5.42 -6.24
CA PRO A 59 -6.03 -5.22 -7.34
C PRO A 59 -7.16 -4.27 -6.91
N SER A 60 -7.58 -3.37 -7.80
CA SER A 60 -8.67 -2.42 -7.52
C SER A 60 -9.98 -3.11 -7.11
N SER A 61 -10.25 -4.29 -7.65
CA SER A 61 -11.40 -5.13 -7.26
C SER A 61 -11.28 -5.71 -5.85
N PHE A 62 -10.07 -5.85 -5.32
CA PHE A 62 -9.81 -6.41 -3.99
C PHE A 62 -9.68 -5.32 -2.90
N ALA A 63 -9.37 -4.08 -3.29
CA ALA A 63 -9.20 -2.97 -2.34
C ALA A 63 -10.36 -2.81 -1.34
N PRO A 64 -11.66 -2.91 -1.71
CA PRO A 64 -12.76 -2.87 -0.74
C PRO A 64 -12.74 -4.01 0.27
N THR A 65 -12.31 -5.21 -0.14
CA THR A 65 -12.19 -6.38 0.73
C THR A 65 -11.08 -6.18 1.76
N LEU A 66 -9.90 -5.71 1.34
CA LEU A 66 -8.82 -5.40 2.26
C LEU A 66 -9.20 -4.25 3.21
N LEU A 67 -9.86 -3.21 2.69
CA LEU A 67 -10.30 -2.06 3.48
C LEU A 67 -11.19 -2.46 4.68
N ALA A 68 -12.05 -3.49 4.51
CA ALA A 68 -12.93 -3.98 5.57
C ALA A 68 -12.18 -4.51 6.80
N VAL A 69 -10.93 -4.96 6.66
CA VAL A 69 -10.10 -5.49 7.74
C VAL A 69 -8.85 -4.64 8.03
N ALA A 70 -8.54 -3.66 7.17
CA ALA A 70 -7.27 -2.94 7.17
C ALA A 70 -6.91 -2.34 8.53
N ALA A 71 -7.83 -1.60 9.16
CA ALA A 71 -7.58 -0.97 10.46
C ALA A 71 -7.24 -1.99 11.56
N THR A 72 -7.98 -3.10 11.63
CA THR A 72 -7.72 -4.19 12.58
C THR A 72 -6.39 -4.89 12.29
N ALA A 73 -6.06 -5.05 11.00
CA ALA A 73 -4.78 -5.56 10.55
C ALA A 73 -3.62 -4.57 10.75
N GLY A 74 -3.88 -3.31 11.12
CA GLY A 74 -2.86 -2.26 11.26
C GLY A 74 -2.38 -1.69 9.92
N LEU A 75 -3.21 -1.77 8.88
CA LEU A 75 -3.02 -1.13 7.58
C LEU A 75 -3.95 0.08 7.44
N CYS A 76 -3.47 1.09 6.74
CA CYS A 76 -4.16 2.33 6.45
C CYS A 76 -4.15 2.58 4.94
N GLN A 77 -5.29 3.00 4.40
CA GLN A 77 -5.41 3.48 3.02
C GLN A 77 -5.19 4.99 3.02
N VAL A 78 -4.01 5.44 2.62
CA VAL A 78 -3.56 6.82 2.85
C VAL A 78 -4.21 7.81 1.88
N LEU A 79 -4.56 7.35 0.68
CA LEU A 79 -5.13 8.17 -0.41
C LEU A 79 -6.40 7.54 -0.97
N PRO A 80 -7.46 7.37 -0.16
CA PRO A 80 -8.63 6.57 -0.52
C PRO A 80 -9.38 7.03 -1.78
N GLN A 81 -9.30 8.31 -2.16
CA GLN A 81 -9.96 8.81 -3.38
C GLN A 81 -9.09 8.73 -4.63
N SER A 82 -7.79 9.01 -4.52
CA SER A 82 -6.89 9.14 -5.67
C SER A 82 -5.98 7.93 -5.88
N ASP A 83 -5.77 7.10 -4.86
CA ASP A 83 -4.97 5.88 -4.92
C ASP A 83 -5.58 4.80 -3.99
N PRO A 84 -6.79 4.29 -4.33
CA PRO A 84 -7.52 3.36 -3.47
C PRO A 84 -6.87 1.97 -3.39
N ILE A 85 -5.88 1.66 -4.22
CA ILE A 85 -5.19 0.37 -4.17
C ILE A 85 -4.06 0.34 -3.17
N HIS A 86 -3.62 1.51 -2.70
CA HIS A 86 -2.42 1.70 -1.92
C HIS A 86 -2.67 1.62 -0.41
N PHE A 87 -1.93 0.72 0.24
CA PHE A 87 -2.00 0.51 1.69
C PHE A 87 -0.61 0.54 2.31
N GLU A 88 -0.52 1.21 3.47
CA GLU A 88 0.69 1.31 4.29
C GLU A 88 0.40 0.82 5.71
N PRO A 89 1.40 0.48 6.54
CA PRO A 89 1.20 0.37 7.97
C PRO A 89 0.63 1.68 8.52
N CYS A 90 -0.39 1.59 9.37
CA CYS A 90 -0.85 2.78 10.07
C CYS A 90 0.30 3.37 10.91
N PRO A 91 0.41 4.71 11.01
CA PRO A 91 1.34 5.34 11.93
C PRO A 91 1.15 4.75 13.34
N PRO A 92 2.23 4.54 14.12
CA PRO A 92 2.07 4.12 15.49
C PRO A 92 1.19 5.14 16.19
N SER A 93 0.04 4.69 16.72
CA SER A 93 -0.82 5.51 17.54
C SER A 93 0.01 6.05 18.70
N SER A 94 0.20 7.38 18.78
CA SER A 94 0.66 7.98 20.02
C SER A 94 -0.32 7.52 21.13
N PRO A 95 0.18 7.04 22.28
CA PRO A 95 -0.70 6.73 23.38
C PRO A 95 -1.49 8.00 23.74
N ARG A 96 -2.81 7.88 23.83
CA ARG A 96 -3.61 8.77 24.66
C ARG A 96 -3.67 8.17 26.06
#